data_AF-A0A969FUB5-F1
#
_entry.id   AF-A0A969FUB5-F1
#
_cell.length_a   1.000
_cell.length_b   1.000
_cell.length_c   1.000
_cell.angle_alpha   90.00
_cell.angle_beta   90.00
_cell.angle_gamma   90.00
#
_symmetry.space_group_name_H-M   'P 1'
#
loop_
_entity.id
_entity.type
_entity.pdbx_description
1 polymer ?
#
loop_
_entity_poly.entity_id
_entity_poly.type
_entity_poly.pdbx_seq_one_letter_code
_entity_poly.pdbx_strand_id
1 'polypeptide(L)'
;MPDPLRFRSQVLVQWAYTPEEWETIQAERLKDFNEASTVALGCLPLLLGLVGVTVGAAVGAADGVLQAFVSGSIGGGAGVGVGLALAVLVRGVNLLAAIHERSKPPASVVLAETELFYEGDFFRSNGITRTIEKVSLEQEAGDQTTLLTIELRRSSCLKAISRQPTEETWAIPVPPRLVAQVRAVLPRIRTGE
;
A
#
# COMPACT_ATOMS: atom_id res chain seq x y z
N MET A 1 -3.51 16.07 17.06
CA MET A 1 -2.12 16.08 17.55
C MET A 1 -1.97 14.90 18.51
N PRO A 2 -0.98 14.02 18.33
CA PRO A 2 -0.80 12.85 19.19
C PRO A 2 -0.49 13.32 20.62
N ASP A 3 -1.11 12.66 21.60
CA ASP A 3 -0.89 12.96 23.00
C ASP A 3 0.56 12.58 23.38
N PRO A 4 1.43 13.55 23.73
CA PRO A 4 2.82 13.27 24.07
C PRO A 4 2.96 12.32 25.28
N LEU A 5 1.90 12.15 26.07
CA LEU A 5 1.87 11.22 27.20
C LEU A 5 1.81 9.74 26.80
N ARG A 6 1.63 9.42 25.51
CA ARG A 6 1.65 8.03 25.02
C ARG A 6 3.04 7.48 24.74
N PHE A 7 4.05 8.35 24.62
CA PHE A 7 5.42 7.93 24.37
C PHE A 7 6.10 7.55 25.68
N ARG A 8 6.74 6.38 25.69
CA ARG A 8 7.51 5.88 26.84
C ARG A 8 8.96 6.35 26.80
N SER A 9 9.38 6.97 25.69
CA SER A 9 10.76 7.40 25.46
C SER A 9 10.83 8.88 25.05
N GLN A 10 12.03 9.45 25.14
CA GLN A 10 12.27 10.84 24.80
C GLN A 10 11.97 11.09 23.32
N VAL A 11 11.08 12.06 23.06
CA VAL A 11 10.80 12.54 21.71
C VAL A 11 12.03 13.28 21.18
N LEU A 12 12.51 12.86 20.01
CA LEU A 12 13.69 13.42 19.34
C LEU A 12 13.30 14.50 18.34
N VAL A 13 12.30 14.20 17.51
CA VAL A 13 11.73 15.16 16.57
C VAL A 13 10.24 14.86 16.36
N GLN A 14 9.46 15.92 16.17
CA GLN A 14 8.04 15.82 15.87
C GLN A 14 7.72 16.83 14.79
N TRP A 15 6.88 16.42 13.85
CA TRP A 15 6.32 17.33 12.87
C TRP A 15 4.89 16.97 12.49
N ALA A 16 4.20 17.95 11.93
CA ALA A 16 2.96 17.74 11.18
C ALA A 16 3.20 18.23 9.76
N TYR A 17 2.56 17.56 8.80
CA TYR A 17 2.53 18.05 7.42
C TYR A 17 1.64 19.28 7.34
N THR A 18 2.01 20.23 6.48
CA THR A 18 1.05 21.26 6.08
C THR A 18 -0.03 20.63 5.20
N PRO A 19 -1.22 21.25 5.06
CA PRO A 19 -2.24 20.76 4.14
C PRO A 19 -1.70 20.53 2.73
N GLU A 20 -0.86 21.44 2.23
CA GLU A 20 -0.29 21.36 0.87
C GLU A 20 0.67 20.18 0.70
N GLU A 21 1.52 19.94 1.70
CA GLU A 21 2.42 18.78 1.72
C GLU A 21 1.63 17.47 1.77
N TRP A 22 0.59 17.44 2.60
CA TRP A 22 -0.25 16.27 2.77
C TRP A 22 -1.05 15.93 1.51
N GLU A 23 -1.60 16.95 0.84
CA GLU A 23 -2.26 16.77 -0.45
C GLU A 23 -1.30 16.21 -1.50
N THR A 24 -0.05 16.67 -1.52
CA THR A 24 0.98 16.17 -2.45
C THR A 24 1.29 14.70 -2.20
N ILE A 25 1.54 14.33 -0.94
CA ILE A 25 1.81 12.94 -0.52
C ILE A 25 0.64 12.02 -0.88
N GLN A 26 -0.59 12.48 -0.63
CA GLN A 26 -1.79 11.70 -0.93
C GLN A 26 -2.05 11.59 -2.44
N ALA A 27 -1.72 12.62 -3.22
CA ALA A 27 -1.81 12.58 -4.67
C ALA A 27 -0.83 11.57 -5.28
N GLU A 28 0.40 11.51 -4.79
CA GLU A 28 1.41 10.53 -5.20
C GLU A 28 0.99 9.11 -4.88
N ARG A 29 0.59 8.82 -3.63
CA ARG A 29 0.07 7.50 -3.25
C ARG A 29 -1.12 7.07 -4.11
N LEU A 30 -2.04 7.99 -4.37
CA LEU A 30 -3.21 7.73 -5.20
C LEU A 30 -2.81 7.47 -6.66
N LYS A 31 -1.80 8.16 -7.17
CA LYS A 31 -1.27 7.94 -8.52
C LYS A 31 -0.69 6.53 -8.64
N ASP A 32 0.18 6.12 -7.73
CA ASP A 32 0.80 4.79 -7.75
C ASP A 32 -0.24 3.67 -7.65
N PHE A 33 -1.22 3.85 -6.75
CA PHE A 33 -2.33 2.92 -6.61
C PHE A 33 -3.21 2.86 -7.86
N ASN A 34 -3.50 4.01 -8.50
CA ASN A 34 -4.28 4.06 -9.73
C ASN A 34 -3.54 3.41 -10.90
N GLU A 35 -2.23 3.60 -11.02
CA GLU A 35 -1.43 3.00 -12.08
C GLU A 35 -1.42 1.47 -11.97
N ALA A 36 -1.12 0.95 -10.77
CA ALA A 36 -1.15 -0.48 -10.50
C ALA A 36 -2.55 -1.10 -10.74
N SER A 37 -3.61 -0.43 -10.27
CA SER A 37 -4.98 -0.93 -10.44
C SER A 37 -5.48 -0.83 -11.88
N THR A 38 -5.07 0.18 -12.64
CA THR A 38 -5.46 0.34 -14.05
C THR A 38 -4.93 -0.82 -14.90
N VAL A 39 -3.68 -1.24 -14.68
CA VAL A 39 -3.09 -2.40 -15.37
C VAL A 39 -3.87 -3.68 -15.05
N ALA A 40 -4.14 -3.94 -13.76
CA ALA A 40 -4.87 -5.14 -13.34
C ALA A 40 -6.30 -5.19 -13.89
N LEU A 41 -7.02 -4.06 -13.85
CA LEU A 41 -8.40 -3.97 -14.33
C LEU A 41 -8.50 -4.00 -15.86
N GLY A 42 -7.48 -3.52 -16.58
CA GLY A 42 -7.45 -3.56 -18.04
C GLY A 42 -7.39 -4.97 -18.62
N CYS A 43 -6.69 -5.89 -17.96
CA CYS A 43 -6.53 -7.27 -18.43
C CYS A 43 -7.69 -8.19 -18.03
N LEU A 44 -8.48 -7.81 -17.02
CA LEU A 44 -9.48 -8.67 -16.41
C LEU A 44 -10.63 -9.08 -17.37
N PRO A 45 -11.22 -8.18 -18.20
CA PRO A 45 -12.22 -8.56 -19.19
C PRO A 45 -11.67 -9.51 -20.26
N LEU A 46 -10.42 -9.32 -20.68
CA LEU A 46 -9.78 -10.18 -21.67
C LEU A 46 -9.57 -11.59 -21.12
N LEU A 47 -9.04 -11.70 -19.90
CA LEU A 47 -8.79 -13.00 -19.25
C LEU A 47 -10.09 -13.76 -19.00
N LEU A 48 -11.12 -13.07 -18.48
CA LEU A 48 -12.43 -13.70 -18.27
C LEU A 48 -13.13 -14.04 -19.58
N GLY A 49 -12.93 -13.23 -20.62
CA GLY A 49 -13.34 -13.56 -21.98
C GLY A 49 -12.69 -14.86 -22.47
N LEU A 50 -11.38 -15.00 -22.30
CA LEU A 50 -10.65 -16.21 -22.69
C LEU A 50 -11.13 -17.44 -21.92
N VAL A 51 -11.31 -17.33 -20.60
CA VAL A 51 -11.92 -18.39 -19.78
C VAL A 51 -13.31 -18.74 -20.32
N GLY A 52 -14.14 -17.73 -20.59
CA GLY A 52 -15.46 -17.91 -21.17
C GLY A 52 -15.44 -18.64 -22.52
N VAL A 53 -14.50 -18.32 -23.41
CA VAL A 53 -14.31 -19.02 -24.69
C VAL A 53 -13.95 -20.49 -24.45
N THR A 54 -13.00 -20.77 -23.55
CA THR A 54 -12.56 -22.15 -23.29
C THR A 54 -13.66 -23.00 -22.67
N VAL A 55 -14.40 -22.47 -21.69
CA VAL A 55 -15.51 -23.16 -21.04
C VAL A 55 -16.67 -23.36 -22.03
N GLY A 56 -17.03 -22.32 -22.78
CA GLY A 56 -18.07 -22.40 -23.80
C GLY A 56 -17.76 -23.46 -24.85
N ALA A 57 -16.54 -23.42 -25.41
CA ALA A 57 -16.10 -24.38 -26.41
C ALA A 57 -16.08 -25.82 -25.88
N ALA A 58 -15.65 -26.03 -24.63
CA ALA A 58 -15.68 -27.35 -24.01
C ALA A 58 -17.10 -27.92 -23.87
N VAL A 59 -18.08 -27.06 -23.54
CA VAL A 59 -19.49 -27.45 -23.44
C VAL A 59 -20.06 -27.80 -24.82
N GLY A 60 -19.80 -26.98 -25.85
CA GLY A 60 -20.31 -27.25 -27.20
C GLY A 60 -19.55 -28.31 -27.99
N ALA A 61 -18.38 -28.74 -27.53
CA ALA A 61 -17.56 -29.75 -28.23
C ALA A 61 -18.26 -31.10 -28.37
N ALA A 62 -19.17 -31.45 -27.44
CA ALA A 62 -19.95 -32.69 -27.50
C ALA A 62 -20.93 -32.72 -28.68
N ASP A 63 -21.38 -31.55 -29.14
CA ASP A 63 -22.39 -31.38 -30.19
C ASP A 63 -21.78 -31.06 -31.57
N GLY A 64 -20.44 -30.95 -31.65
CA GLY A 64 -19.69 -30.74 -32.87
C GLY A 64 -18.98 -29.39 -32.98
N VAL A 65 -18.12 -29.26 -34.00
CA VAL A 65 -17.20 -28.12 -34.15
C VAL A 65 -17.92 -26.77 -34.27
N LEU A 66 -19.03 -26.73 -35.01
CA LEU A 66 -19.82 -25.51 -35.16
C LEU A 66 -20.44 -25.07 -33.81
N GLN A 67 -20.97 -26.02 -33.05
CA GLN A 67 -21.58 -25.73 -31.74
C GLN A 67 -20.51 -25.30 -30.72
N ALA A 68 -19.32 -25.91 -30.75
CA ALA A 68 -18.17 -25.48 -29.95
C ALA A 68 -17.78 -24.02 -30.24
N PHE A 69 -17.79 -23.59 -31.51
CA PHE A 69 -17.49 -22.22 -31.88
C PHE A 69 -18.57 -21.22 -31.40
N VAL A 70 -19.85 -21.56 -31.56
CA VAL A 70 -20.98 -20.71 -31.13
C VAL A 70 -21.00 -20.58 -29.61
N SER A 71 -20.93 -21.69 -28.89
CA SER A 71 -20.90 -21.72 -27.42
C SER A 71 -19.65 -21.03 -26.86
N GLY A 72 -18.49 -21.19 -27.50
CA GLY A 72 -17.27 -20.46 -27.17
C GLY A 72 -17.43 -18.95 -27.35
N SER A 73 -18.03 -18.49 -28.45
CA SER A 73 -18.31 -17.07 -28.69
C SER A 73 -19.25 -16.47 -27.63
N ILE A 74 -20.32 -17.19 -27.27
CA ILE A 74 -21.27 -16.78 -26.22
C ILE A 74 -20.57 -16.72 -24.85
N GLY A 75 -19.81 -17.77 -24.51
CA GLY A 75 -19.04 -17.83 -23.27
C GLY A 75 -18.02 -16.69 -23.19
N GLY A 76 -17.33 -16.40 -24.29
CA GLY A 76 -16.40 -15.27 -24.38
C GLY A 76 -17.08 -13.93 -24.16
N GLY A 77 -18.21 -13.68 -24.82
CA GLY A 77 -18.99 -12.46 -24.62
C GLY A 77 -19.47 -12.30 -23.18
N ALA A 78 -19.98 -13.38 -22.56
CA ALA A 78 -20.39 -13.38 -21.16
C ALA A 78 -19.20 -13.09 -20.22
N GLY A 79 -18.03 -13.72 -20.47
CA GLY A 79 -16.81 -13.49 -19.70
C GLY A 79 -16.32 -12.05 -19.76
N VAL A 80 -16.29 -11.44 -20.95
CA VAL A 80 -15.96 -10.03 -21.14
C VAL A 80 -16.95 -9.14 -20.38
N GLY A 81 -18.25 -9.42 -20.50
CA GLY A 81 -19.31 -8.66 -19.80
C GLY A 81 -19.14 -8.65 -18.29
N VAL A 82 -18.88 -9.83 -17.69
CA VAL A 82 -18.59 -9.95 -16.25
C VAL A 82 -17.33 -9.18 -15.87
N GLY A 83 -16.26 -9.30 -16.67
CA GLY A 83 -15.02 -8.59 -16.37
C GLY A 83 -15.15 -7.07 -16.43
N LEU A 84 -15.93 -6.54 -17.38
CA LEU A 84 -16.24 -5.11 -17.45
C LEU A 84 -17.05 -4.66 -16.23
N ALA A 85 -18.04 -5.44 -15.80
CA ALA A 85 -18.84 -5.12 -14.61
C ALA A 85 -17.98 -5.03 -13.35
N LEU A 86 -17.05 -5.98 -13.16
CA LEU A 86 -16.10 -5.95 -12.05
C LEU A 86 -15.16 -4.75 -12.13
N ALA A 87 -14.67 -4.41 -13.32
CA ALA A 87 -13.81 -3.26 -13.51
C ALA A 87 -14.50 -1.94 -13.11
N VAL A 88 -15.77 -1.77 -13.49
CA VAL A 88 -16.59 -0.61 -13.07
C VAL A 88 -16.76 -0.59 -11.55
N LEU A 89 -17.06 -1.73 -10.93
CA LEU A 89 -17.27 -1.82 -9.48
C LEU A 89 -16.01 -1.46 -8.70
N VAL A 90 -14.86 -2.03 -9.07
CA VAL A 90 -13.57 -1.73 -8.40
C VAL A 90 -13.22 -0.26 -8.58
N ARG A 91 -13.41 0.30 -9.78
CA ARG A 91 -13.18 1.73 -10.02
C ARG A 91 -14.07 2.62 -9.15
N GLY A 92 -15.32 2.23 -8.93
CA GLY A 92 -16.25 2.91 -8.03
C GLY A 92 -15.78 2.88 -6.57
N VAL A 93 -15.36 1.71 -6.08
CA VAL A 93 -14.82 1.56 -4.71
C VAL A 93 -13.54 2.39 -4.54
N ASN A 94 -12.64 2.37 -5.52
CA ASN A 94 -11.41 3.15 -5.49
C ASN A 94 -11.68 4.66 -5.46
N LEU A 95 -12.69 5.13 -6.21
CA LEU A 95 -13.11 6.53 -6.16
C LEU A 95 -13.61 6.92 -4.77
N LEU A 96 -14.42 6.07 -4.13
CA LEU A 96 -14.91 6.32 -2.77
C LEU A 96 -13.77 6.32 -1.76
N ALA A 97 -12.82 5.39 -1.88
CA ALA A 97 -11.63 5.36 -1.04
C ALA A 97 -10.79 6.63 -1.20
N ALA A 98 -10.60 7.13 -2.42
CA ALA A 98 -9.88 8.37 -2.69
C ALA A 98 -10.55 9.61 -2.07
N ILE A 99 -11.89 9.68 -2.13
CA ILE A 99 -12.65 10.76 -1.48
C ILE A 99 -12.45 10.70 0.04
N HIS A 100 -12.54 9.51 0.62
CA HIS A 100 -12.33 9.32 2.05
C HIS A 100 -10.90 9.70 2.47
N GLU A 101 -9.89 9.30 1.69
CA GLU A 101 -8.49 9.58 1.98
C GLU A 101 -8.20 11.08 1.99
N ARG A 102 -8.78 11.85 1.06
CA ARG A 102 -8.66 13.31 1.01
C ARG A 102 -9.31 14.02 2.20
N SER A 103 -10.26 13.39 2.88
CA SER A 103 -10.92 13.96 4.05
C SER A 103 -10.10 13.80 5.35
N LYS A 104 -9.02 13.03 5.31
CA LYS A 104 -8.17 12.82 6.49
C LYS A 104 -7.37 14.09 6.82
N PRO A 105 -7.27 14.46 8.10
CA PRO A 105 -6.43 15.58 8.51
C PRO A 105 -4.96 15.29 8.18
N PRO A 106 -4.12 16.34 8.01
CA PRO A 106 -2.69 16.17 7.79
C PRO A 106 -2.07 15.28 8.85
N ALA A 107 -1.28 14.29 8.42
CA ALA A 107 -0.64 13.38 9.34
C ALA A 107 0.39 14.12 10.21
N SER A 108 0.65 13.53 11.37
CA SER A 108 1.73 13.93 12.26
C SER A 108 2.68 12.77 12.44
N VAL A 109 3.96 13.09 12.47
CA VAL A 109 5.03 12.11 12.69
C VAL A 109 5.74 12.46 13.97
N VAL A 110 6.03 11.44 14.76
CA VAL A 110 6.85 11.57 15.96
C VAL A 110 7.94 10.51 15.90
N LEU A 111 9.19 10.95 15.98
CA LEU A 111 10.35 10.08 16.17
C LEU A 111 10.81 10.23 17.60
N ALA A 112 10.77 9.14 18.36
CA ALA A 112 11.33 9.03 19.69
C ALA A 112 12.50 8.03 19.68
N GLU A 113 13.26 7.96 20.76
CA GLU A 113 14.44 7.09 20.84
C GLU A 113 14.13 5.61 20.61
N THR A 114 12.94 5.14 20.97
CA THR A 114 12.58 3.71 20.84
C THR A 114 11.25 3.49 20.12
N GLU A 115 10.58 4.57 19.73
CA GLU A 115 9.22 4.56 19.22
C GLU A 115 9.06 5.52 18.04
N LEU A 116 8.20 5.16 17.11
CA LEU A 116 7.82 6.00 15.97
C LEU A 116 6.31 6.01 15.85
N PHE A 117 5.75 7.19 15.58
CA PHE A 117 4.32 7.33 15.31
C PHE A 117 4.11 7.93 13.92
N TYR A 118 3.24 7.32 13.14
CA TYR A 118 2.88 7.78 11.80
C TYR A 118 1.45 7.36 11.47
N GLU A 119 0.60 8.29 10.99
CA GLU A 119 -0.77 8.00 10.52
C GLU A 119 -1.68 7.21 11.50
N GLY A 120 -1.41 7.26 12.82
CA GLY A 120 -2.18 6.50 13.82
C GLY A 120 -1.52 5.19 14.25
N ASP A 121 -0.48 4.74 13.52
CA ASP A 121 0.30 3.56 13.84
C ASP A 121 1.48 3.90 14.75
N PHE A 122 1.73 3.02 15.72
CA PHE A 122 2.88 3.06 16.63
C PHE A 122 3.82 1.91 16.32
N PHE A 123 5.07 2.25 16.02
CA PHE A 123 6.16 1.31 15.81
C PHE A 123 7.10 1.38 17.01
N ARG A 124 7.56 0.23 17.51
CA ARG A 124 8.42 0.16 18.69
C ARG A 124 9.62 -0.73 18.42
N SER A 125 10.78 -0.33 18.94
CA SER A 125 12.01 -1.12 18.94
C SER A 125 11.94 -2.38 19.80
N ASN A 126 10.95 -2.50 20.69
CA ASN A 126 10.71 -3.68 21.52
C ASN A 126 9.25 -4.17 21.43
N GLY A 127 8.59 -3.93 20.30
CA GLY A 127 7.19 -4.32 20.12
C GLY A 127 7.00 -5.84 20.11
N ILE A 128 5.89 -6.29 20.72
CA ILE A 128 5.54 -7.72 20.87
C ILE A 128 5.12 -8.36 19.54
N THR A 129 4.58 -7.57 18.61
CA THR A 129 4.10 -8.03 17.31
C THR A 129 5.04 -7.63 16.18
N ARG A 130 5.56 -6.39 16.23
CA ARG A 130 6.46 -5.78 15.25
C ARG A 130 7.57 -5.04 15.97
N THR A 131 8.79 -5.19 15.49
CA THR A 131 9.99 -4.61 16.08
C THR A 131 10.70 -3.79 15.01
N ILE A 132 11.12 -2.57 15.33
CA ILE A 132 11.91 -1.75 14.40
C ILE A 132 13.29 -2.40 14.26
N GLU A 133 13.63 -2.89 13.07
CA GLU A 133 14.92 -3.53 12.77
C GLU A 133 15.91 -2.52 12.22
N LYS A 134 15.45 -1.65 11.31
CA LYS A 134 16.29 -0.62 10.70
C LYS A 134 15.49 0.63 10.39
N VAL A 135 16.15 1.77 10.51
CA VAL A 135 15.63 3.07 10.09
C VAL A 135 16.70 3.74 9.23
N SER A 136 16.38 4.00 7.97
CA SER A 136 17.26 4.68 7.00
C SER A 136 16.56 5.89 6.40
N LEU A 137 17.37 6.81 5.87
CA LEU A 137 16.88 7.96 5.14
C LEU A 137 17.42 7.83 3.72
N GLU A 138 16.51 7.59 2.80
CA GLU A 138 16.80 7.32 1.39
C GLU A 138 16.27 8.47 0.55
N GLN A 139 17.03 8.85 -0.46
CA GLN A 139 16.57 9.83 -1.44
C GLN A 139 16.11 9.06 -2.66
N GLU A 140 14.87 9.30 -3.08
CA GLU A 140 14.30 8.56 -4.19
C GLU A 140 14.99 8.96 -5.51
N ALA A 141 15.42 7.98 -6.29
CA ALA A 141 16.22 8.23 -7.49
C ALA A 141 15.34 8.84 -8.59
N GLY A 142 15.38 10.17 -8.72
CA GLY A 142 14.64 10.91 -9.75
C GLY A 142 13.73 12.01 -9.19
N ASP A 143 13.47 11.98 -7.88
CA ASP A 143 12.71 13.00 -7.18
C ASP A 143 13.53 13.60 -6.02
N GLN A 144 13.31 14.87 -5.68
CA GLN A 144 13.97 15.49 -4.53
C GLN A 144 13.33 15.06 -3.19
N THR A 145 12.38 14.13 -3.24
CA THR A 145 11.70 13.56 -2.09
C THR A 145 12.64 12.65 -1.30
N THR A 146 12.78 12.96 -0.02
CA THR A 146 13.56 12.16 0.92
C THR A 146 12.60 11.31 1.74
N LEU A 147 12.77 10.00 1.70
CA LEU A 147 11.95 9.02 2.40
C LEU A 147 12.67 8.51 3.64
N LEU A 148 11.97 8.52 4.77
CA LEU A 148 12.36 7.78 5.97
C LEU A 148 11.84 6.35 5.82
N THR A 149 12.75 5.43 5.55
CA THR A 149 12.46 4.00 5.39
C THR A 149 12.60 3.30 6.74
N ILE A 150 11.57 2.56 7.14
CA ILE A 150 11.53 1.80 8.39
C ILE A 150 11.32 0.33 8.03
N GLU A 151 12.30 -0.50 8.35
CA GLU A 151 12.21 -1.94 8.22
C GLU A 151 11.74 -2.51 9.56
N LEU A 152 10.62 -3.25 9.52
CA LEU A 152 10.03 -3.87 10.69
C LEU A 152 10.17 -5.39 10.60
N ARG A 153 10.62 -5.99 11.69
CA ARG A 153 10.63 -7.43 11.85
C ARG A 153 9.39 -7.89 12.60
N ARG A 154 8.67 -8.87 12.04
CA ARG A 154 7.58 -9.53 12.76
C ARG A 154 8.10 -10.54 13.78
N SER A 155 7.50 -10.51 14.96
CA SER A 155 7.85 -11.40 16.08
C SER A 155 7.53 -12.87 15.79
N SER A 156 8.41 -13.76 16.27
CA SER A 156 8.44 -15.21 16.01
C SER A 156 7.14 -15.94 16.33
N CYS A 157 6.37 -15.46 17.32
CA CYS A 157 5.12 -16.07 17.75
C CYS A 157 4.06 -16.10 16.62
N LEU A 158 4.09 -15.11 15.72
CA LEU A 158 3.21 -15.05 14.54
C LEU A 158 3.85 -15.66 13.27
N LYS A 159 5.17 -15.90 13.26
CA LYS A 159 5.88 -16.54 12.13
C LYS A 159 5.40 -17.99 11.91
N ALA A 160 5.04 -18.70 12.97
CA ALA A 160 4.59 -20.09 12.87
C ALA A 160 3.24 -20.24 12.14
N ILE A 161 2.45 -19.16 12.04
CA ILE A 161 1.06 -19.20 11.54
C ILE A 161 0.94 -18.52 10.16
N SER A 162 1.92 -17.70 9.75
CA SER A 162 1.83 -16.87 8.55
C SER A 162 2.94 -17.14 7.52
N ARG A 163 2.56 -17.35 6.26
CA ARG A 163 3.47 -17.39 5.08
C ARG A 163 3.81 -16.00 4.52
N GLN A 164 3.39 -14.92 5.19
CA GLN A 164 3.68 -13.55 4.72
C GLN A 164 5.16 -13.18 4.91
N PRO A 165 5.67 -12.19 4.15
CA PRO A 165 7.00 -11.64 4.34
C PRO A 165 7.23 -11.31 5.82
N THR A 166 8.37 -11.75 6.33
CA THR A 166 8.74 -11.56 7.74
C THR A 166 9.14 -10.12 8.04
N GLU A 167 9.46 -9.38 6.98
CA GLU A 167 9.89 -7.99 6.95
C GLU A 167 8.80 -7.13 6.32
N GLU A 168 8.46 -6.04 6.99
CA GLU A 168 7.48 -5.05 6.56
C GLU A 168 8.17 -3.69 6.47
N THR A 169 8.27 -3.14 5.26
CA THR A 169 8.95 -1.87 5.02
C THR A 169 7.94 -0.74 4.89
N TRP A 170 8.17 0.35 5.63
CA TRP A 170 7.36 1.57 5.59
C TRP A 170 8.21 2.72 5.07
N ALA A 171 7.67 3.51 4.14
CA ALA A 171 8.29 4.73 3.63
C ALA A 171 7.49 5.95 4.07
N ILE A 172 8.13 6.85 4.81
CA ILE A 172 7.52 8.09 5.31
C ILE A 172 8.20 9.29 4.63
N PRO A 173 7.47 10.09 3.84
CA PRO A 173 8.05 11.26 3.20
C PRO A 173 8.47 12.32 4.22
N VAL A 174 9.72 12.76 4.17
CA VAL A 174 10.26 13.78 5.08
C VAL A 174 10.25 15.14 4.36
N PRO A 175 9.56 16.16 4.91
CA PRO A 175 9.59 17.51 4.35
C PRO A 175 11.03 18.03 4.19
N PRO A 176 11.39 18.71 3.09
CA PRO A 176 12.75 19.22 2.86
C PRO A 176 13.29 20.06 4.02
N ARG A 177 12.42 20.83 4.69
CA ARG A 177 12.78 21.66 5.87
C ARG A 177 13.25 20.84 7.08
N LEU A 178 12.91 19.55 7.14
CA LEU A 178 13.21 18.66 8.28
C LEU A 178 14.28 17.63 7.97
N VAL A 179 14.71 17.46 6.71
CA VAL A 179 15.68 16.42 6.30
C VAL A 179 16.96 16.48 7.12
N ALA A 180 17.52 17.68 7.33
CA ALA A 180 18.74 17.85 8.12
C ALA A 180 18.54 17.47 9.60
N GLN A 181 17.39 17.84 10.17
CA GLN A 181 17.04 17.53 11.55
C GLN A 181 16.81 16.03 11.76
N VAL A 182 16.03 15.39 10.86
CA VAL A 182 15.78 13.95 10.88
C VAL A 182 17.10 13.19 10.75
N ARG A 183 17.95 13.56 9.79
CA ARG A 183 19.28 12.96 9.59
C ARG A 183 20.15 13.03 10.85
N ALA A 184 20.11 14.14 11.58
CA ALA A 184 20.88 14.31 12.80
C ALA A 184 20.39 13.42 13.96
N VAL A 185 19.11 13.04 13.98
CA VAL A 185 18.54 12.22 15.07
C VAL A 185 18.51 10.72 14.77
N LEU A 186 18.66 10.29 13.51
CA LEU A 186 18.67 8.88 13.12
C LEU A 186 19.62 8.02 13.97
N PRO A 187 20.88 8.42 14.25
CA PRO A 187 21.79 7.59 15.05
C PRO A 187 21.35 7.41 16.50
N ARG A 188 20.38 8.21 16.98
CA ARG A 188 19.85 8.12 18.34
C ARG A 188 18.63 7.20 18.45
N ILE A 189 18.05 6.80 17.32
CA ILE A 189 16.93 5.86 17.30
C ILE A 189 17.50 4.46 17.56
N ARG A 190 17.04 3.84 18.64
CA ARG A 190 17.34 2.46 18.98
C ARG A 190 16.48 1.55 18.12
N THR A 191 17.14 0.61 17.47
CA THR A 191 16.50 -0.52 16.79
C THR A 191 16.53 -1.73 17.73
N GLY A 192 15.64 -2.71 17.49
CA GLY A 192 15.59 -3.92 18.28
C GLY A 192 16.79 -4.81 17.99
N GLU A 193 17.72 -4.87 18.94
CA GLU A 193 18.70 -5.96 19.08
C GLU A 193 18.05 -7.22 19.68
#